data_AF-Q3LVJ8-F1
#
_entry.id   AF-Q3LVJ8-F1
#
_cell.length_a   1.000
_cell.length_b   1.000
_cell.length_c   1.000
_cell.angle_alpha   90.00
_cell.angle_beta   90.00
_cell.angle_gamma   90.00
#
_symmetry.space_group_name_H-M   'P 1'
#
loop_
_entity.id
_entity.type
_entity.pdbx_description
1 polymer ?
#
loop_
_entity_poly.entity_id
_entity_poly.type
_entity_poly.pdbx_seq_one_letter_code
_entity_poly.pdbx_strand_id
1 'polypeptide(L)'
;RILPYHDFHTFSHGCTLCPPNMCKGKIIERIQATLAKEGKKRIIYLGDGGGDFCPSLKLGENDYMMPRKDFPVWDLICKNRQLLRAEVHEWTDGEDF
;
A
#
# COMPACT_ATOMS: atom_id res chain seq x y z
N ARG A 1 23.73 -3.51 -13.34
CA ARG A 1 23.40 -2.78 -12.09
C ARG A 1 21.93 -2.42 -12.13
N ILE A 2 21.12 -2.82 -11.15
CA ILE A 2 19.70 -2.45 -11.10
C ILE A 2 19.62 -0.98 -10.64
N LEU A 3 18.95 -0.14 -11.43
CA LEU A 3 18.74 1.27 -11.12
C LEU A 3 17.28 1.63 -11.38
N PRO A 4 16.68 2.51 -10.54
CA PRO A 4 17.28 3.18 -9.38
C PRO A 4 17.46 2.25 -8.17
N TYR A 5 18.57 2.40 -7.43
CA TYR A 5 18.84 1.74 -6.16
C TYR A 5 18.81 2.80 -5.05
N HIS A 6 18.04 2.54 -4.00
CA HIS A 6 18.00 3.35 -2.79
C HIS A 6 18.61 2.53 -1.65
N ASP A 7 19.64 3.08 -0.99
CA ASP A 7 20.25 2.40 0.15
C ASP A 7 19.33 2.41 1.38
N PHE A 8 19.64 1.55 2.35
CA PHE A 8 18.83 1.38 3.56
C PHE A 8 19.10 2.42 4.66
N HIS A 9 20.02 3.35 4.45
CA HIS A 9 20.45 4.33 5.46
C HIS A 9 19.99 5.76 5.14
N THR A 10 19.66 6.04 3.88
CA THR A 10 19.23 7.35 3.42
C THR A 10 17.73 7.49 3.47
N PHE A 11 17.25 8.25 4.44
CA PHE A 11 15.82 8.51 4.62
C PHE A 11 15.34 9.64 3.68
N SER A 12 15.15 9.31 2.41
CA SER A 12 14.92 10.30 1.36
C SER A 12 13.47 10.79 1.23
N HIS A 13 12.50 10.09 1.83
CA HIS A 13 11.07 10.31 1.55
C HIS A 13 10.23 10.85 2.71
N GLY A 14 10.81 11.02 3.92
CA GLY A 14 10.13 11.67 5.05
C GLY A 14 8.93 10.92 5.66
N CYS A 15 8.80 9.60 5.45
CA CYS A 15 7.64 8.82 5.92
C CYS A 15 8.01 7.95 7.12
N THR A 16 7.42 8.20 8.28
CA THR A 16 7.71 7.49 9.54
C THR A 16 7.21 6.05 9.59
N LEU A 17 6.37 5.63 8.62
CA LEU A 17 5.80 4.28 8.57
C LEU A 17 6.60 3.30 7.69
N CYS A 18 7.57 3.80 6.93
CA CYS A 18 8.26 3.02 5.90
C CYS A 18 9.76 2.92 6.18
N PRO A 19 10.42 1.83 5.74
CA PRO A 19 11.87 1.74 5.83
C PRO A 19 12.53 2.80 4.93
N PRO A 20 13.76 3.25 5.26
CA PRO A 20 14.40 4.41 4.60
C PRO A 20 14.52 4.28 3.08
N ASN A 21 14.72 3.06 2.60
CA ASN A 21 14.97 2.76 1.19
C ASN A 21 13.73 2.93 0.30
N MET A 22 12.52 2.73 0.83
CA MET A 22 11.32 2.71 0.00
C MET A 22 10.03 3.01 0.77
N CYS A 23 9.28 3.99 0.27
CA CYS A 23 7.90 4.23 0.69
C CYS A 23 6.92 3.84 -0.43
N LYS A 24 6.30 2.66 -0.28
CA LYS A 24 5.26 2.18 -1.21
C LYS A 24 4.07 3.13 -1.30
N GLY A 25 3.73 3.84 -0.23
CA GLY A 25 2.69 4.88 -0.26
C GLY A 25 3.01 6.04 -1.21
N LYS A 26 4.28 6.48 -1.28
CA LYS A 26 4.70 7.49 -2.26
C LYS A 26 4.66 6.98 -3.70
N ILE A 27 4.89 5.68 -3.89
CA ILE A 27 4.74 5.04 -5.21
C ILE A 27 3.27 5.05 -5.63
N ILE A 28 2.34 4.70 -4.74
CA ILE A 28 0.90 4.76 -5.01
C ILE A 28 0.43 6.19 -5.35
N GLU A 29 0.88 7.21 -4.60
CA GLU A 29 0.56 8.62 -4.92
C GLU A 29 1.01 8.99 -6.34
N ARG A 30 2.19 8.52 -6.79
CA ARG A 30 2.69 8.75 -8.16
C ARG A 30 1.85 8.02 -9.21
N ILE A 31 1.46 6.77 -8.93
CA ILE A 31 0.59 5.99 -9.84
C ILE A 31 -0.76 6.69 -9.97
N GLN A 32 -1.39 7.10 -8.87
CA GLN A 32 -2.64 7.85 -8.86
C GLN A 32 -2.55 9.13 -9.69
N ALA A 33 -1.45 9.89 -9.58
CA ALA A 33 -1.24 11.10 -10.37
C ALA A 33 -1.14 10.83 -11.88
N THR A 34 -0.59 9.67 -12.28
CA THR A 34 -0.58 9.24 -13.68
C THR A 34 -1.98 8.81 -14.13
N LEU A 35 -2.66 7.97 -13.35
CA LEU A 35 -4.01 7.49 -13.68
C LEU A 35 -5.01 8.64 -13.79
N ALA A 36 -4.90 9.68 -12.96
CA ALA A 36 -5.76 10.85 -13.01
C ALA A 36 -5.77 11.55 -14.38
N LYS A 37 -4.69 11.43 -15.16
CA LYS A 37 -4.61 11.98 -16.54
C LYS A 37 -5.36 11.13 -17.57
N GLU A 38 -5.54 9.84 -17.28
CA GLU A 38 -6.19 8.85 -18.16
C GLU A 38 -7.66 8.58 -17.77
N GLY A 39 -8.15 9.23 -16.71
CA GLY A 39 -9.48 9.03 -16.14
C GLY A 39 -9.47 8.26 -14.81
N LYS A 40 -10.59 8.29 -14.09
CA LYS A 40 -10.70 7.60 -12.79
C LYS A 40 -10.68 6.09 -12.99
N LYS A 41 -9.58 5.45 -12.60
CA LYS A 41 -9.42 3.99 -12.53
C LYS A 41 -9.40 3.55 -11.06
N ARG A 42 -9.98 2.39 -10.77
CA ARG A 42 -9.91 1.74 -9.45
C ARG A 42 -8.54 1.10 -9.26
N ILE A 43 -7.95 1.28 -8.09
CA ILE A 43 -6.73 0.60 -7.67
C ILE A 43 -7.11 -0.57 -6.77
N ILE A 44 -6.52 -1.74 -7.04
CA ILE A 44 -6.58 -2.91 -6.16
C ILE A 44 -5.16 -3.16 -5.66
N TYR A 45 -4.95 -3.08 -4.36
CA TYR A 45 -3.65 -3.28 -3.73
C TYR A 45 -3.65 -4.58 -2.94
N LEU A 46 -2.73 -5.49 -3.26
CA LEU A 46 -2.52 -6.75 -2.54
C LEU A 46 -1.22 -6.66 -1.72
N GLY A 47 -1.24 -7.14 -0.48
CA GLY A 47 -0.04 -7.18 0.35
C GLY A 47 -0.20 -8.00 1.62
N ASP A 48 0.93 -8.35 2.22
CA ASP A 48 1.03 -9.17 3.43
C ASP A 48 1.94 -8.52 4.49
N GLY A 49 2.99 -7.81 4.07
CA GLY A 49 3.99 -7.24 4.96
C GLY A 49 3.60 -5.90 5.60
N GLY A 50 4.16 -5.58 6.77
CA GLY A 50 3.84 -4.33 7.48
C GLY A 50 4.12 -3.05 6.67
N GLY A 51 5.06 -3.10 5.73
CA GLY A 51 5.34 -1.99 4.79
C GLY A 51 4.20 -1.70 3.80
N ASP A 52 3.21 -2.57 3.71
CA ASP A 52 2.00 -2.41 2.88
C ASP A 52 0.88 -1.62 3.58
N PHE A 53 1.05 -1.29 4.86
CA PHE A 53 0.11 -0.43 5.57
C PHE A 53 0.19 1.04 5.12
N CYS A 54 1.39 1.55 4.81
CA CYS A 54 1.53 2.92 4.31
C CYS A 54 0.75 3.17 3.01
N PRO A 55 0.85 2.33 1.96
CA PRO A 55 0.06 2.51 0.75
C PRO A 55 -1.45 2.34 0.98
N SER A 56 -1.90 1.49 1.91
CA SER A 56 -3.34 1.34 2.18
C SER A 56 -4.01 2.62 2.68
N LEU A 57 -3.25 3.50 3.36
CA LEU A 57 -3.72 4.84 3.79
C LEU A 57 -3.85 5.84 2.64
N LYS A 58 -3.33 5.52 1.45
CA LYS A 58 -3.35 6.40 0.26
C LYS A 58 -4.47 6.03 -0.72
N LEU A 59 -5.08 4.87 -0.54
CA LEU A 59 -6.19 4.40 -1.37
C LEU A 59 -7.47 5.20 -1.06
N GLY A 60 -8.26 5.46 -2.10
CA GLY A 60 -9.54 6.16 -2.02
C GLY A 60 -10.72 5.23 -1.72
N GLU A 61 -11.91 5.82 -1.58
CA GLU A 61 -13.16 5.09 -1.29
C GLU A 61 -13.59 4.10 -2.38
N ASN A 62 -13.14 4.34 -3.62
CA ASN A 62 -13.44 3.45 -4.74
C ASN A 62 -12.37 2.38 -4.96
N ASP A 63 -11.31 2.34 -4.14
CA ASP A 63 -10.18 1.43 -4.25
C ASP A 63 -10.31 0.26 -3.27
N TYR A 64 -9.62 -0.84 -3.55
CA TYR A 64 -9.60 -2.04 -2.73
C TYR A 64 -8.23 -2.29 -2.12
N MET A 65 -8.22 -2.54 -0.82
CA MET A 65 -7.07 -3.07 -0.09
C MET A 65 -7.33 -4.55 0.21
N MET A 66 -6.42 -5.42 -0.22
CA MET A 66 -6.54 -6.86 -0.05
C MET A 66 -5.38 -7.39 0.80
N PRO A 67 -5.51 -7.27 2.14
CA PRO A 67 -4.47 -7.73 3.05
C PRO A 67 -4.53 -9.23 3.22
N ARG A 68 -3.37 -9.89 3.22
CA ARG A 68 -3.31 -11.31 3.54
C ARG A 68 -3.69 -11.51 5.01
N LYS A 69 -4.74 -12.30 5.25
CA LYS A 69 -5.27 -12.61 6.57
C LYS A 69 -4.21 -13.23 7.46
N ASP A 70 -4.16 -12.83 8.73
CA ASP A 70 -3.19 -13.29 9.73
C ASP A 70 -1.71 -12.92 9.44
N PHE A 71 -1.48 -11.97 8.52
CA PHE A 71 -0.17 -11.37 8.26
C PHE A 71 -0.07 -9.92 8.77
N PRO A 72 1.14 -9.34 8.91
CA PRO A 72 1.33 -8.06 9.59
C PRO A 72 0.47 -6.89 9.08
N VAL A 73 0.22 -6.80 7.77
CA VAL A 73 -0.64 -5.71 7.25
C VAL A 73 -2.11 -5.88 7.64
N TRP A 74 -2.61 -7.11 7.72
CA TRP A 74 -3.98 -7.39 8.14
C TRP A 74 -4.19 -6.96 9.60
N ASP A 75 -3.28 -7.34 10.49
CA ASP A 75 -3.30 -6.91 11.90
C ASP A 75 -3.30 -5.38 12.04
N LEU A 76 -2.46 -4.69 11.26
CA LEU A 76 -2.39 -3.22 11.27
C LEU A 76 -3.68 -2.59 10.79
N ILE A 77 -4.31 -3.16 9.75
CA ILE A 77 -5.59 -2.68 9.23
C ILE A 77 -6.72 -2.92 10.22
N CYS A 78 -6.80 -4.10 10.84
CA CYS A 78 -7.83 -4.39 11.85
C CYS A 78 -7.76 -3.41 13.02
N LYS A 79 -6.55 -3.05 13.48
CA LYS A 79 -6.34 -2.08 14.57
C LYS A 79 -6.62 -0.63 14.18
N ASN A 80 -6.58 -0.30 12.90
CA ASN A 80 -6.63 1.07 12.40
C ASN A 80 -7.66 1.27 11.27
N ARG A 81 -8.73 0.47 11.24
CA ARG A 81 -9.67 0.39 10.12
C ARG A 81 -10.25 1.75 9.72
N GLN A 82 -10.51 2.62 10.71
CA GLN A 82 -11.02 3.97 10.56
C GLN A 82 -10.09 4.92 9.78
N LEU A 83 -8.79 4.61 9.67
CA LEU A 83 -7.84 5.42 8.90
C LEU A 83 -7.89 5.08 7.40
N LEU A 84 -8.44 3.93 7.04
CA LEU A 84 -8.54 3.48 5.66
C LEU A 84 -9.85 3.97 5.04
N ARG A 85 -9.74 4.55 3.84
CA ARG A 85 -10.90 4.91 3.02
C ARG A 85 -11.33 3.79 2.09
N ALA A 86 -10.37 2.95 1.67
CA ALA A 86 -10.62 1.83 0.79
C ALA A 86 -11.46 0.72 1.43
N GLU A 87 -12.21 0.02 0.58
CA GLU A 87 -12.84 -1.25 0.95
C GLU A 87 -11.74 -2.30 1.20
N VAL A 88 -11.94 -3.15 2.21
CA VAL A 88 -10.95 -4.17 2.60
C VAL A 88 -11.53 -5.53 2.31
N HIS A 89 -10.78 -6.34 1.57
CA HIS A 89 -11.12 -7.73 1.24
C HIS A 89 -9.91 -8.61 1.58
N GLU A 90 -9.92 -9.21 2.76
CA GLU A 90 -8.85 -10.14 3.15
C GLU A 90 -8.81 -11.40 2.26
N TRP A 91 -7.62 -11.97 2.13
CA TRP A 91 -7.38 -13.24 1.43
C TRP A 91 -6.41 -14.11 2.23
N THR A 92 -6.49 -15.42 2.10
CA THR A 92 -5.68 -16.38 2.86
C THR A 92 -4.67 -17.08 1.94
N ASP A 93 -5.16 -17.56 0.81
CA ASP A 93 -4.41 -18.26 -0.22
C ASP A 93 -4.87 -17.88 -1.64
N GLY A 94 -4.36 -18.58 -2.65
CA GLY A 94 -4.67 -18.31 -4.05
C GLY A 94 -5.96 -18.95 -4.57
N GLU A 95 -6.67 -19.70 -3.72
CA GLU A 95 -7.95 -20.36 -4.05
C GLU A 95 -9.16 -19.59 -3.49
N ASP A 96 -8.91 -18.64 -2.58
CA ASP A 96 -9.90 -17.62 -2.25
C ASP A 96 -10.26 -16.83 -3.53
N PHE A 97 -11.56 -16.48 -3.69
CA PHE A 97 -12.25 -15.79 -4.81
C PHE A 97 -13.01 -16.68 -5.81
#